data_AF-A0A226EBR9-F1
#
_entry.id   AF-A0A226EBR9-F1
#
_cell.length_a   1.000
_cell.length_b   1.000
_cell.length_c   1.000
_cell.angle_alpha   90.00
_cell.angle_beta   90.00
_cell.angle_gamma   90.00
#
_symmetry.space_group_name_H-M   'P 1'
#
loop_
_entity.id
_entity.type
_entity.pdbx_description
1 polymer ?
#
loop_
_entity_poly.entity_id
_entity_poly.type
_entity_poly.pdbx_seq_one_letter_code
_entity_poly.pdbx_strand_id
1 'polypeptide(L)'
;MWPYCCSVVILFLSNIVPCLALGMLKLFGLLHLPLANAMLLLVVLLISGVCLTAELISALIGYKLLGMINYAIEWDKLGGNSGPVLNVVAATFGLYPYLASAFLLLSEMDPIFQFLQFTTQNWTSIANFPVLKFLTLTILRPILTLISMLQICRFFAIFFCGSAVGCTSLVDNITQMDRISNRFWIQSYAREILRSHAAIQILLHWSSAVLNSLVAIFQFAGFISVPFNYMTLKMYNLVPFRLYVAFPVVCILLPMSHQILLPILISVYEGEVNLHKKWRRSLCFCGDTRYLMRRVKATKILRVYCGLSDFNFYFLKKSTKLKYQYTILSYTISALLSGKG
;
A
#
# COMPACT_ATOMS: atom_id res chain seq x y z
N MET A 1 5.34 -22.93 0.47
CA MET A 1 5.96 -21.89 -0.40
C MET A 1 5.60 -22.07 -1.88
N TRP A 2 5.65 -23.27 -2.45
CA TRP A 2 5.25 -23.53 -3.85
C TRP A 2 3.92 -22.87 -4.31
N PRO A 3 2.77 -23.03 -3.63
CA PRO A 3 1.53 -22.41 -4.09
C PRO A 3 1.58 -20.88 -4.12
N TYR A 4 2.34 -20.27 -3.19
CA TYR A 4 2.60 -18.83 -3.19
C TYR A 4 3.39 -18.43 -4.43
N CYS A 5 4.53 -19.07 -4.69
CA CYS A 5 5.35 -18.76 -5.87
C CYS A 5 4.54 -18.94 -7.18
N CYS A 6 3.74 -20.00 -7.27
CA CYS A 6 2.85 -20.22 -8.42
C CYS A 6 1.86 -19.06 -8.59
N SER A 7 1.23 -18.57 -7.51
CA SER A 7 0.31 -17.42 -7.59
C SER A 7 0.98 -16.13 -8.06
N VAL A 8 2.23 -15.87 -7.65
CA VAL A 8 3.00 -14.70 -8.12
C VAL A 8 3.36 -14.83 -9.60
N VAL A 9 3.79 -16.02 -10.03
CA VAL A 9 4.10 -16.29 -11.44
C VAL A 9 2.85 -16.15 -12.31
N ILE A 10 1.70 -16.63 -11.83
CA ILE A 10 0.41 -16.46 -12.52
C ILE A 10 0.05 -14.97 -12.64
N LEU A 11 0.20 -14.17 -11.58
CA LEU A 11 0.00 -12.71 -11.63
C LEU A 11 0.88 -12.06 -12.70
N PHE A 12 2.17 -12.43 -12.76
CA PHE A 12 3.12 -11.91 -13.74
C PHE A 12 2.73 -12.30 -15.18
N LEU A 13 2.45 -13.59 -15.41
CA LEU A 13 2.13 -14.11 -16.75
C LEU A 13 0.76 -13.65 -17.27
N SER A 14 -0.23 -13.45 -16.39
CA SER A 14 -1.60 -13.10 -16.80
C SER A 14 -1.82 -11.59 -16.97
N ASN A 15 -1.17 -10.75 -16.16
CA ASN A 15 -1.41 -9.31 -16.18
C ASN A 15 -0.22 -8.56 -16.79
N ILE A 16 0.99 -8.76 -16.27
CA ILE A 16 2.14 -7.93 -16.65
C ILE A 16 2.59 -8.24 -18.08
N VAL A 17 2.80 -9.51 -18.42
CA VAL A 17 3.28 -9.90 -19.75
C VAL A 17 2.33 -9.45 -20.87
N PRO A 18 0.99 -9.69 -20.79
CA PRO A 18 0.06 -9.24 -21.82
C PRO A 18 -0.01 -7.72 -21.93
N CYS A 19 -0.02 -6.99 -20.80
CA CYS A 19 -0.05 -5.53 -20.80
C CYS A 19 1.22 -4.94 -21.44
N LEU A 20 2.41 -5.47 -21.11
CA LEU A 20 3.67 -5.02 -21.69
C LEU A 20 3.72 -5.32 -23.19
N ALA A 21 3.33 -6.54 -23.59
CA ALA A 21 3.31 -6.91 -25.00
C ALA A 21 2.39 -5.99 -25.83
N LEU A 22 1.16 -5.76 -25.37
CA LEU A 22 0.23 -4.82 -26.02
C LEU A 22 0.75 -3.38 -26.02
N GLY A 23 1.36 -2.93 -24.91
CA GLY A 23 1.97 -1.62 -24.81
C GLY A 23 3.10 -1.42 -25.83
N MET A 24 3.99 -2.40 -25.96
CA MET A 24 5.09 -2.37 -26.93
C MET A 24 4.57 -2.39 -28.38
N LEU A 25 3.59 -3.25 -28.70
CA LEU A 25 2.99 -3.29 -30.03
C LEU A 25 2.33 -1.96 -30.41
N LYS A 26 1.66 -1.30 -29.44
CA LYS A 26 1.10 0.04 -29.63
C LYS A 26 2.19 1.09 -29.85
N LEU A 27 3.27 1.06 -29.07
CA LEU A 27 4.38 2.02 -29.19
C LEU A 27 5.08 1.92 -30.56
N PHE A 28 5.19 0.72 -31.14
CA PHE A 28 5.74 0.52 -32.48
C PHE A 28 4.75 0.79 -33.62
N GLY A 29 3.50 1.19 -33.32
CA GLY A 29 2.48 1.44 -34.35
C GLY A 29 1.96 0.18 -35.05
N LEU A 30 2.28 -1.01 -34.54
CA LEU A 30 1.82 -2.29 -35.10
C LEU A 30 0.36 -2.58 -34.76
N LEU A 31 -0.19 -1.89 -33.76
CA LEU A 31 -1.54 -2.12 -33.27
C LEU A 31 -2.27 -0.84 -32.89
N HIS A 32 -3.48 -0.67 -33.44
CA HIS A 32 -4.37 0.42 -33.07
C HIS A 32 -5.24 0.03 -31.86
N LEU A 33 -4.73 0.31 -30.65
CA LEU A 33 -5.46 0.04 -29.41
C LEU A 33 -6.31 1.26 -29.01
N PRO A 34 -7.64 1.12 -28.83
CA PRO A 34 -8.49 2.19 -28.32
C PRO A 34 -7.93 2.81 -27.04
N LEU A 35 -8.10 4.13 -26.87
CA LEU A 35 -7.52 4.85 -25.73
C LEU A 35 -8.01 4.29 -24.39
N ALA A 36 -9.30 3.97 -24.27
CA ALA A 36 -9.88 3.41 -23.05
C ALA A 36 -9.18 2.09 -22.64
N ASN A 37 -8.96 1.19 -23.59
CA ASN A 37 -8.26 -0.08 -23.35
C ASN A 37 -6.80 0.17 -22.95
N ALA A 38 -6.13 1.15 -23.58
CA ALA A 38 -4.75 1.51 -23.26
C ALA A 38 -4.62 2.00 -21.81
N MET A 39 -5.54 2.86 -21.39
CA MET A 39 -5.55 3.39 -20.02
C MET A 39 -5.82 2.29 -19.01
N LEU A 40 -6.72 1.36 -19.31
CA LEU A 40 -6.98 0.22 -18.43
C LEU A 40 -5.77 -0.70 -18.32
N LEU A 41 -5.12 -1.06 -19.44
CA LEU A 41 -3.91 -1.88 -19.43
C LEU A 41 -2.80 -1.19 -18.62
N LEU A 42 -2.65 0.12 -18.76
CA LEU A 42 -1.69 0.89 -17.98
C LEU A 42 -2.02 0.82 -16.47
N VAL A 43 -3.28 0.98 -16.10
CA VAL A 43 -3.73 0.85 -14.70
C VAL A 43 -3.46 -0.55 -14.15
N VAL A 44 -3.85 -1.59 -14.88
CA VAL A 44 -3.63 -2.98 -14.46
C VAL A 44 -2.13 -3.29 -14.35
N LEU A 45 -1.32 -2.79 -15.30
CA LEU A 45 0.13 -2.92 -15.28
C LEU A 45 0.74 -2.23 -14.06
N LEU A 46 0.31 -1.01 -13.73
CA LEU A 46 0.80 -0.26 -12.57
C LEU A 46 0.44 -0.96 -11.26
N ILE A 47 -0.81 -1.38 -11.09
CA ILE A 47 -1.26 -2.09 -9.88
C ILE A 47 -0.52 -3.42 -9.72
N SER A 48 -0.48 -4.24 -10.79
CA SER A 48 0.21 -5.53 -10.75
C SER A 48 1.72 -5.39 -10.56
N GLY A 49 2.34 -4.36 -11.15
CA GLY A 49 3.75 -4.03 -10.94
C GLY A 49 4.05 -3.61 -9.49
N VAL A 50 3.19 -2.79 -8.88
CA VAL A 50 3.31 -2.44 -7.44
C VAL A 50 3.17 -3.69 -6.56
N CYS A 51 2.21 -4.56 -6.84
CA CYS A 51 2.06 -5.81 -6.10
C CYS A 51 3.30 -6.72 -6.26
N LEU A 52 3.79 -6.92 -7.49
CA LEU A 52 4.95 -7.75 -7.76
C LEU A 52 6.22 -7.22 -7.07
N THR A 53 6.47 -5.91 -7.18
CA THR A 53 7.65 -5.28 -6.55
C THR A 53 7.57 -5.37 -5.02
N ALA A 54 6.40 -5.12 -4.44
CA ALA A 54 6.22 -5.22 -3.00
C ALA A 54 6.30 -6.67 -2.50
N GLU A 55 5.82 -7.66 -3.27
CA GLU A 55 6.00 -9.08 -2.95
C GLU A 55 7.45 -9.52 -3.09
N LEU A 56 8.20 -9.00 -4.08
CA LEU A 56 9.64 -9.26 -4.21
C LEU A 56 10.39 -8.68 -3.00
N ILE A 57 10.08 -7.43 -2.60
CA ILE A 57 10.64 -6.80 -1.40
C ILE A 57 10.29 -7.62 -0.16
N SER A 58 9.04 -8.08 -0.06
CA SER A 58 8.57 -8.93 1.04
C SER A 58 9.23 -10.30 1.03
N ALA A 59 9.54 -10.89 -0.13
CA ALA A 59 10.26 -12.15 -0.20
C ALA A 59 11.74 -11.99 0.22
N LEU A 60 12.39 -10.90 -0.18
CA LEU A 60 13.79 -10.62 0.12
C LEU A 60 14.00 -10.22 1.59
N ILE A 61 13.08 -9.45 2.18
CA ILE A 61 13.24 -8.82 3.49
C ILE A 61 12.20 -9.32 4.52
N GLY A 62 11.30 -10.22 4.12
CA GLY A 62 10.13 -10.65 4.91
C GLY A 62 10.46 -11.26 6.25
N TYR A 63 11.63 -11.91 6.39
CA TYR A 63 12.06 -12.45 7.69
C TYR A 63 12.20 -11.35 8.76
N LYS A 64 12.59 -10.12 8.37
CA LYS A 64 12.65 -8.97 9.27
C LYS A 64 11.25 -8.47 9.65
N LEU A 65 10.34 -8.47 8.68
CA LEU A 65 8.93 -8.08 8.92
C LEU A 65 8.24 -9.08 9.86
N LEU A 66 8.52 -10.37 9.72
CA LEU A 66 7.92 -11.43 10.52
C LEU A 66 8.24 -11.26 12.01
N GLY A 67 9.48 -10.88 12.35
CA GLY A 67 9.87 -10.60 13.73
C GLY A 67 9.10 -9.43 14.34
N MET A 68 8.86 -8.36 13.57
CA MET A 68 8.00 -7.26 14.01
C MET A 68 6.55 -7.68 14.23
N ILE A 69 6.00 -8.45 13.30
CA ILE A 69 4.61 -8.90 13.36
C ILE A 69 4.42 -9.83 14.56
N ASN A 70 5.33 -10.78 14.78
CA ASN A 70 5.26 -11.68 15.93
C ASN A 70 5.33 -10.91 17.26
N TYR A 71 6.22 -9.92 17.35
CA TYR A 71 6.31 -9.06 18.52
C TYR A 71 5.02 -8.24 18.73
N ALA A 72 4.46 -7.68 17.65
CA ALA A 72 3.21 -6.94 17.70
C ALA A 72 2.02 -7.83 18.12
N ILE A 73 1.94 -9.07 17.63
CA ILE A 73 0.91 -10.05 18.01
C ILE A 73 1.03 -10.43 19.48
N GLU A 74 2.24 -10.67 19.98
CA GLU A 74 2.46 -10.99 21.39
C GLU A 74 2.02 -9.84 22.30
N TRP A 75 2.23 -8.59 21.85
CA TRP A 75 1.79 -7.39 22.54
C TRP A 75 0.28 -7.13 22.45
N ASP A 76 -0.35 -7.38 21.31
CA ASP A 76 -1.78 -7.10 21.08
C ASP A 76 -2.70 -7.96 21.96
N LYS A 77 -2.22 -9.14 22.39
CA LYS A 77 -2.89 -9.99 23.40
C LYS A 77 -3.21 -9.25 24.71
N LEU A 78 -2.59 -8.09 24.96
CA LEU A 78 -2.76 -7.30 26.17
C LEU A 78 -3.88 -6.24 26.10
N GLY A 79 -4.65 -6.13 25.00
CA GLY A 79 -5.96 -5.46 25.03
C GLY A 79 -6.25 -4.39 23.98
N GLY A 80 -6.00 -4.65 22.70
CA GLY A 80 -6.38 -3.75 21.61
C GLY A 80 -7.84 -3.87 21.16
N ASN A 81 -8.58 -2.75 21.16
CA ASN A 81 -9.95 -2.63 20.59
C ASN A 81 -9.97 -2.35 19.07
N SER A 82 -8.84 -2.50 18.36
CA SER A 82 -8.72 -2.19 16.92
C SER A 82 -9.38 -3.22 15.99
N GLY A 83 -9.82 -4.36 16.53
CA GLY A 83 -10.37 -5.50 15.77
C GLY A 83 -11.52 -5.19 14.78
N PRO A 84 -12.56 -4.40 15.14
CA PRO A 84 -13.73 -4.25 14.28
C PRO A 84 -13.42 -3.62 12.92
N VAL A 85 -12.60 -2.56 12.88
CA VAL A 85 -12.28 -1.84 11.63
C VAL A 85 -11.41 -2.71 10.72
N LEU A 86 -10.42 -3.41 11.27
CA LEU A 86 -9.57 -4.30 10.49
C LEU A 86 -10.35 -5.48 9.92
N ASN A 87 -11.32 -6.02 10.67
CA ASN A 87 -12.19 -7.08 10.19
C ASN A 87 -13.04 -6.64 8.99
N VAL A 88 -13.58 -5.42 9.01
CA VAL A 88 -14.32 -4.86 7.88
C VAL A 88 -13.41 -4.71 6.65
N VAL A 89 -12.19 -4.21 6.83
CA VAL A 89 -11.21 -4.07 5.74
C VAL A 89 -10.85 -5.44 5.16
N ALA A 90 -10.54 -6.42 6.01
CA ALA A 90 -10.21 -7.78 5.60
C ALA A 90 -11.37 -8.47 4.87
N ALA A 91 -12.61 -8.33 5.37
CA ALA A 91 -13.80 -8.86 4.73
C ALA A 91 -14.04 -8.22 3.36
N THR A 92 -13.85 -6.90 3.26
CA THR A 92 -13.98 -6.16 2.00
C THR A 92 -12.98 -6.67 0.96
N PHE A 93 -11.70 -6.83 1.33
CA PHE A 93 -10.68 -7.39 0.44
C PHE A 93 -10.88 -8.89 0.16
N GLY A 94 -11.58 -9.62 1.01
CA GLY A 94 -11.96 -11.02 0.75
C GLY A 94 -13.05 -11.14 -0.31
N LEU A 95 -14.02 -10.22 -0.33
CA LEU A 95 -15.13 -10.22 -1.30
C LEU A 95 -14.74 -9.58 -2.64
N TYR A 96 -13.89 -8.54 -2.61
CA TYR A 96 -13.48 -7.79 -3.78
C TYR A 96 -12.93 -8.61 -4.97
N PRO A 97 -12.06 -9.64 -4.80
CA PRO A 97 -11.47 -10.36 -5.92
C PRO A 97 -12.51 -11.05 -6.79
N TYR A 98 -13.59 -11.57 -6.20
CA TYR A 98 -14.67 -12.24 -6.92
C TYR A 98 -15.50 -11.24 -7.74
N LEU A 99 -15.84 -10.10 -7.14
CA LEU A 99 -16.57 -9.02 -7.83
C LEU A 99 -15.74 -8.42 -8.97
N ALA A 100 -14.46 -8.14 -8.70
CA ALA A 100 -13.53 -7.58 -9.67
C ALA A 100 -13.26 -8.56 -10.83
N SER A 101 -13.05 -9.84 -10.55
CA SER A 101 -12.85 -10.84 -11.60
C SER A 101 -14.10 -11.02 -12.46
N ALA A 102 -15.28 -11.12 -11.84
CA ALA A 102 -16.54 -11.23 -12.56
C ALA A 102 -16.76 -10.01 -13.46
N PHE A 103 -16.51 -8.80 -12.94
CA PHE A 103 -16.61 -7.56 -13.69
C PHE A 103 -15.63 -7.51 -14.88
N LEU A 104 -14.36 -7.91 -14.70
CA LEU A 104 -13.37 -7.92 -15.78
C LEU A 104 -13.71 -8.94 -16.88
N LEU A 105 -14.19 -10.12 -16.50
CA LEU A 105 -14.61 -11.15 -17.44
C LEU A 105 -15.85 -10.72 -18.23
N LEU A 106 -16.87 -10.17 -17.56
CA LEU A 106 -18.11 -9.70 -18.19
C LEU A 106 -17.92 -8.45 -19.06
N SER A 107 -16.96 -7.60 -18.72
CA SER A 107 -16.62 -6.44 -19.54
C SER A 107 -15.71 -6.78 -20.71
N GLU A 108 -15.15 -7.99 -20.75
CA GLU A 108 -14.16 -8.41 -21.74
C GLU A 108 -12.92 -7.51 -21.76
N MET A 109 -12.58 -6.98 -20.57
CA MET A 109 -11.52 -5.98 -20.41
C MET A 109 -10.28 -6.55 -19.70
N ASP A 110 -10.22 -7.85 -19.45
CA ASP A 110 -9.03 -8.47 -18.88
C ASP A 110 -7.84 -8.46 -19.87
N PRO A 111 -6.60 -8.33 -19.37
CA PRO A 111 -5.41 -8.26 -20.22
C PRO A 111 -5.24 -9.47 -21.14
N ILE A 112 -5.61 -10.67 -20.67
CA ILE A 112 -5.50 -11.91 -21.46
C ILE A 112 -6.43 -11.84 -22.67
N PHE A 113 -7.70 -11.49 -22.46
CA PHE A 113 -8.67 -11.37 -23.55
C PHE A 113 -8.23 -10.32 -24.56
N GLN A 114 -7.85 -9.13 -24.11
CA GLN A 114 -7.37 -8.08 -25.01
C GLN A 114 -6.17 -8.57 -25.81
N PHE A 115 -5.20 -9.22 -25.15
CA PHE A 115 -4.03 -9.76 -25.82
C PHE A 115 -4.39 -10.79 -26.88
N LEU A 116 -5.27 -11.74 -26.55
CA LEU A 116 -5.72 -12.76 -27.50
C LEU A 116 -6.51 -12.14 -28.65
N GLN A 117 -7.44 -11.22 -28.39
CA GLN A 117 -8.26 -10.57 -29.42
C GLN A 117 -7.38 -9.83 -30.43
N PHE A 118 -6.43 -9.04 -29.94
CA PHE A 118 -5.57 -8.21 -30.77
C PHE A 118 -4.47 -8.98 -31.50
N THR A 119 -3.95 -10.06 -30.90
CA THR A 119 -2.94 -10.92 -31.56
C THR A 119 -3.59 -11.83 -32.60
N THR A 120 -4.75 -12.43 -32.30
CA THR A 120 -5.44 -13.35 -33.23
C THR A 120 -6.01 -12.65 -34.46
N GLN A 121 -6.43 -11.39 -34.35
CA GLN A 121 -6.91 -10.63 -35.50
C GLN A 121 -5.80 -10.43 -36.56
N ASN A 122 -4.55 -10.28 -36.13
CA ASN A 122 -3.41 -10.07 -37.03
C ASN A 122 -2.76 -11.39 -37.48
N TRP A 123 -2.88 -12.46 -36.68
CA TRP A 123 -2.22 -13.75 -36.91
C TRP A 123 -3.26 -14.82 -37.22
N THR A 124 -3.56 -14.99 -38.50
CA THR A 124 -4.60 -15.88 -39.05
C THR A 124 -4.46 -17.36 -38.63
N SER A 125 -3.27 -17.79 -38.21
CA SER A 125 -2.96 -19.20 -37.93
C SER A 125 -3.74 -19.79 -36.74
N ILE A 126 -4.11 -18.99 -35.73
CA ILE A 126 -4.80 -19.49 -34.51
C ILE A 126 -6.29 -19.77 -34.78
N ALA A 127 -6.89 -19.17 -35.80
CA ALA A 127 -8.30 -19.40 -36.15
C ALA A 127 -8.60 -20.87 -36.50
N ASN A 128 -7.57 -21.64 -36.87
CA ASN A 128 -7.70 -23.02 -37.31
C ASN A 128 -7.86 -24.04 -36.17
N PHE A 129 -7.69 -23.63 -34.90
CA PHE A 129 -7.77 -24.53 -33.74
C PHE A 129 -8.92 -24.17 -32.78
N PRO A 130 -10.18 -24.54 -33.10
CA PRO A 130 -11.35 -24.16 -32.31
C PRO A 130 -11.30 -24.72 -30.88
N VAL A 131 -10.74 -25.92 -30.69
CA VAL A 131 -10.63 -26.57 -29.38
C VAL A 131 -9.69 -25.80 -28.45
N LEU A 132 -8.52 -25.37 -28.94
CA LEU A 132 -7.56 -24.63 -28.14
C LEU A 132 -8.12 -23.24 -27.76
N LYS A 133 -8.79 -22.58 -28.71
CA LYS A 133 -9.48 -21.30 -28.45
C LYS A 133 -10.58 -21.47 -27.40
N PHE A 134 -11.37 -22.53 -27.49
CA PHE A 134 -12.40 -22.84 -26.49
C PHE A 134 -11.78 -23.08 -25.11
N LEU A 135 -10.72 -23.90 -25.01
CA LEU A 135 -10.06 -24.22 -23.75
C LEU A 135 -9.47 -22.96 -23.08
N THR A 136 -8.76 -22.14 -23.86
CA THR A 136 -8.09 -20.94 -23.37
C THR A 136 -9.07 -19.85 -22.93
N LEU A 137 -10.09 -19.56 -23.75
CA LEU A 137 -11.06 -18.50 -23.44
C LEU A 137 -12.08 -18.89 -22.37
N THR A 138 -12.51 -20.16 -22.34
CA THR A 138 -13.60 -20.61 -21.45
C THR A 138 -13.10 -21.07 -20.09
N ILE A 139 -11.98 -21.79 -20.05
CA ILE A 139 -11.50 -22.42 -18.80
C ILE A 139 -10.30 -21.66 -18.24
N LEU A 140 -9.26 -21.46 -19.04
CA LEU A 140 -7.99 -20.92 -18.54
C LEU A 140 -8.11 -19.43 -18.15
N ARG A 141 -8.76 -18.61 -18.98
CA ARG A 141 -8.91 -17.16 -18.75
C ARG A 141 -9.61 -16.83 -17.43
N PRO A 142 -10.79 -17.38 -17.08
CA PRO A 142 -11.44 -17.10 -15.80
C PRO A 142 -10.59 -17.53 -14.59
N ILE A 143 -9.92 -18.67 -14.69
CA ILE A 143 -9.08 -19.19 -13.59
C ILE A 143 -7.86 -18.29 -13.37
N LEU A 144 -7.13 -17.94 -14.43
CA LEU A 144 -5.93 -17.09 -14.31
C LEU A 144 -6.27 -15.68 -13.82
N THR A 145 -7.35 -15.09 -14.32
CA THR A 145 -7.81 -13.76 -13.88
C THR A 145 -8.25 -13.77 -12.42
N LEU A 146 -9.00 -14.79 -11.98
CA LEU A 146 -9.40 -14.95 -10.59
C LEU A 146 -8.20 -15.12 -9.65
N ILE A 147 -7.25 -16.02 -9.99
CA ILE A 147 -6.04 -16.23 -9.18
C ILE A 147 -5.25 -14.93 -9.04
N SER A 148 -5.14 -14.15 -10.12
CA SER A 148 -4.39 -12.90 -10.11
C SER A 148 -5.08 -11.82 -9.29
N MET A 149 -6.41 -11.73 -9.34
CA MET A 149 -7.19 -10.82 -8.50
C MET A 149 -7.12 -11.22 -7.02
N LEU A 150 -7.21 -12.51 -6.71
CA LEU A 150 -6.99 -13.04 -5.36
C LEU A 150 -5.60 -12.66 -4.84
N GLN A 151 -4.57 -12.76 -5.68
CA GLN A 151 -3.20 -12.40 -5.31
C GLN A 151 -3.07 -10.91 -4.99
N ILE A 152 -3.61 -10.04 -5.85
CA ILE A 152 -3.61 -8.58 -5.64
C ILE A 152 -4.36 -8.23 -4.35
N CYS A 153 -5.56 -8.77 -4.14
CA CYS A 153 -6.37 -8.46 -2.96
C CYS A 153 -5.75 -8.98 -1.68
N ARG A 154 -5.16 -10.19 -1.71
CA ARG A 154 -4.41 -10.74 -0.57
C ARG A 154 -3.24 -9.85 -0.19
N PHE A 155 -2.46 -9.40 -1.18
CA PHE A 155 -1.34 -8.50 -0.93
C PHE A 155 -1.83 -7.21 -0.24
N PHE A 156 -2.85 -6.55 -0.79
CA PHE A 156 -3.39 -5.33 -0.19
C PHE A 156 -3.98 -5.57 1.20
N ALA A 157 -4.68 -6.68 1.43
CA ALA A 157 -5.21 -7.03 2.75
C ALA A 157 -4.09 -7.18 3.79
N ILE A 158 -3.04 -7.95 3.47
CA ILE A 158 -1.88 -8.14 4.35
C ILE A 158 -1.18 -6.79 4.59
N PHE A 159 -1.00 -5.99 3.54
CA PHE A 159 -0.38 -4.68 3.63
C PHE A 159 -1.18 -3.74 4.54
N PHE A 160 -2.49 -3.58 4.32
CA PHE A 160 -3.33 -2.68 5.10
C PHE A 160 -3.50 -3.15 6.54
N CYS A 161 -3.85 -4.41 6.76
CA CYS A 161 -4.04 -4.94 8.11
C CYS A 161 -2.71 -4.99 8.86
N GLY A 162 -1.64 -5.50 8.25
CA GLY A 162 -0.33 -5.60 8.89
C GLY A 162 0.26 -4.24 9.22
N SER A 163 0.16 -3.26 8.32
CA SER A 163 0.61 -1.90 8.60
C SER A 163 -0.24 -1.22 9.67
N ALA A 164 -1.56 -1.39 9.64
CA ALA A 164 -2.45 -0.83 10.66
C ALA A 164 -2.12 -1.41 12.05
N VAL A 165 -2.08 -2.74 12.20
CA VAL A 165 -1.70 -3.40 13.47
C VAL A 165 -0.33 -2.94 13.94
N GLY A 166 0.69 -2.99 13.07
CA GLY A 166 2.04 -2.58 13.44
C GLY A 166 2.12 -1.13 13.91
N CYS A 167 1.40 -0.23 13.24
CA CYS A 167 1.37 1.19 13.62
C CYS A 167 0.57 1.42 14.91
N THR A 168 -0.58 0.76 15.11
CA THR A 168 -1.34 0.88 16.35
C THR A 168 -0.56 0.34 17.53
N SER A 169 0.12 -0.81 17.39
CA SER A 169 0.97 -1.34 18.45
C SER A 169 2.11 -0.38 18.82
N LEU A 170 2.73 0.30 17.84
CA LEU A 170 3.73 1.34 18.12
C LEU A 170 3.13 2.53 18.87
N VAL A 171 1.95 2.99 18.47
CA VAL A 171 1.24 4.08 19.14
C VAL A 171 0.87 3.70 20.56
N ASP A 172 0.32 2.50 20.77
CA ASP A 172 -0.09 2.01 22.08
C ASP A 172 1.11 1.94 23.03
N ASN A 173 2.25 1.43 22.56
CA ASN A 173 3.52 1.46 23.29
C ASN A 173 3.95 2.87 23.70
N ILE A 174 3.87 3.84 22.77
CA ILE A 174 4.19 5.25 23.06
C ILE A 174 3.20 5.82 24.09
N THR A 175 1.91 5.53 23.98
CA THR A 175 0.92 5.98 24.96
C THR A 175 1.12 5.34 26.34
N GLN A 176 1.55 4.08 26.40
CA GLN A 176 1.89 3.43 27.66
C GLN A 176 3.11 4.09 28.31
N MET A 177 4.17 4.32 27.54
CA MET A 177 5.34 5.07 28.02
C MET A 177 4.95 6.48 28.47
N ASP A 178 4.02 7.13 27.77
CA ASP A 178 3.50 8.45 28.12
C ASP A 178 2.73 8.46 29.44
N ARG A 179 1.90 7.44 29.71
CA ARG A 179 1.20 7.28 30.99
C ARG A 179 2.17 7.13 32.18
N ILE A 180 3.24 6.35 31.99
CA ILE A 180 4.24 6.10 33.04
C ILE A 180 5.23 7.28 33.14
N SER A 181 5.36 8.11 32.11
CA SER A 181 6.30 9.25 32.06
C SER A 181 6.13 10.28 33.18
N ASN A 182 4.93 10.36 33.76
CA ASN A 182 4.69 11.19 34.94
C ASN A 182 5.53 10.75 36.15
N ARG A 183 6.02 9.51 36.22
CA ARG A 183 6.88 9.02 37.31
C ARG A 183 8.36 8.94 36.92
N PHE A 184 8.74 9.61 35.83
CA PHE A 184 10.09 9.52 35.25
C PHE A 184 11.20 10.06 36.17
N TRP A 185 10.89 10.87 37.19
CA TRP A 185 11.89 11.31 38.18
C TRP A 185 12.40 10.17 39.07
N ILE A 186 11.67 9.06 39.16
CA ILE A 186 12.08 7.87 39.92
C ILE A 186 12.97 6.99 39.03
N GLN A 187 14.18 6.69 39.50
CA GLN A 187 15.21 6.02 38.70
C GLN A 187 14.79 4.64 38.15
N SER A 188 14.00 3.87 38.90
CA SER A 188 13.49 2.56 38.46
C SER A 188 12.57 2.69 37.23
N TYR A 189 11.61 3.61 37.29
CA TYR A 189 10.69 3.89 36.18
C TYR A 189 11.42 4.51 34.98
N ALA A 190 12.38 5.40 35.21
CA ALA A 190 13.19 5.97 34.14
C ALA A 190 13.96 4.88 33.36
N ARG A 191 14.53 3.92 34.09
CA ARG A 191 15.26 2.80 33.48
C ARG A 191 14.34 1.91 32.64
N GLU A 192 13.15 1.61 33.14
CA GLU A 192 12.16 0.80 32.42
C GLU A 192 11.69 1.49 31.15
N ILE A 193 11.29 2.77 31.25
CA ILE A 193 10.85 3.56 30.09
C ILE A 193 11.96 3.66 29.02
N LEU A 194 13.21 3.94 29.44
CA LEU A 194 14.34 4.01 28.50
C LEU A 194 14.64 2.66 27.86
N ARG A 195 14.44 1.55 28.57
CA ARG A 195 14.59 0.19 28.03
C ARG A 195 13.50 -0.11 27.00
N SER A 196 12.24 0.17 27.30
CA SER A 196 11.13 0.01 26.35
C SER A 196 11.33 0.86 25.10
N HIS A 197 11.71 2.13 25.27
CA HIS A 197 12.02 3.01 24.14
C HIS A 197 13.18 2.47 23.29
N ALA A 198 14.26 1.99 23.92
CA ALA A 198 15.38 1.40 23.20
C ALA A 198 14.96 0.16 22.41
N ALA A 199 14.09 -0.70 22.96
CA ALA A 199 13.56 -1.86 22.26
C ALA A 199 12.75 -1.45 21.01
N ILE A 200 11.85 -0.47 21.14
CA ILE A 200 11.07 0.06 20.00
C ILE A 200 11.99 0.70 18.96
N GLN A 201 13.02 1.42 19.38
CA GLN A 201 13.98 2.04 18.47
C GLN A 201 14.76 0.98 17.68
N ILE A 202 15.18 -0.11 18.33
CA ILE A 202 15.84 -1.24 17.65
C ILE A 202 14.88 -1.90 16.66
N LEU A 203 13.63 -2.15 17.07
CA LEU A 203 12.61 -2.77 16.23
C LEU A 203 12.30 -1.92 14.97
N LEU A 204 12.11 -0.61 15.16
CA LEU A 204 11.85 0.33 14.08
C LEU A 204 13.08 0.48 13.16
N HIS A 205 14.29 0.48 13.73
CA HIS A 205 15.51 0.53 12.93
C HIS A 205 15.66 -0.72 12.06
N TRP A 206 15.39 -1.90 12.64
CA TRP A 206 15.51 -3.18 11.94
C TRP A 206 14.54 -3.31 10.77
N SER A 207 13.34 -2.73 10.88
CA SER A 207 12.31 -2.72 9.85
C SER A 207 12.29 -1.48 8.95
N SER A 208 13.15 -0.49 9.23
CA SER A 208 13.09 0.84 8.60
C SER A 208 13.09 0.78 7.07
N ALA A 209 13.95 -0.02 6.45
CA ALA A 209 14.01 -0.15 4.99
C ALA A 209 12.67 -0.60 4.38
N VAL A 210 12.00 -1.56 5.01
CA VAL A 210 10.69 -2.06 4.55
C VAL A 210 9.62 -1.01 4.83
N LEU A 211 9.53 -0.51 6.06
CA LEU A 211 8.52 0.46 6.45
C LEU A 211 8.58 1.73 5.59
N ASN A 212 9.79 2.25 5.33
CA ASN A 212 9.99 3.44 4.52
C ASN A 212 9.55 3.22 3.07
N SER A 213 9.88 2.05 2.50
CA SER A 213 9.49 1.67 1.14
C SER A 213 7.98 1.46 1.02
N LEU A 214 7.35 0.85 2.03
CA LEU A 214 5.91 0.69 2.12
C LEU A 214 5.18 2.04 2.22
N VAL A 215 5.70 2.96 3.04
CA VAL A 215 5.18 4.34 3.12
C VAL A 215 5.34 5.06 1.79
N ALA A 216 6.47 4.89 1.10
CA ALA A 216 6.67 5.47 -0.23
C ALA A 216 5.67 4.91 -1.24
N ILE A 217 5.53 3.59 -1.34
CA ILE A 217 4.56 2.92 -2.22
C ILE A 217 3.14 3.41 -1.92
N PHE A 218 2.78 3.54 -0.64
CA PHE A 218 1.49 4.06 -0.23
C PHE A 218 1.24 5.48 -0.73
N GLN A 219 2.19 6.40 -0.47
CA GLN A 219 2.11 7.79 -0.93
C GLN A 219 2.09 7.89 -2.46
N PHE A 220 2.83 7.06 -3.18
CA PHE A 220 2.78 6.99 -4.64
C PHE A 220 1.45 6.45 -5.14
N ALA A 221 0.89 5.43 -4.49
CA ALA A 221 -0.40 4.85 -4.86
C ALA A 221 -1.53 5.88 -4.77
N GLY A 222 -1.53 6.76 -3.77
CA GLY A 222 -2.53 7.83 -3.71
C GLY A 222 -2.36 8.90 -4.79
N PHE A 223 -1.17 9.10 -5.38
CA PHE A 223 -1.03 9.96 -6.55
C PHE A 223 -1.71 9.38 -7.81
N ILE A 224 -1.89 8.06 -7.87
CA ILE A 224 -2.68 7.41 -8.93
C ILE A 224 -4.15 7.86 -8.87
N SER A 225 -4.64 8.41 -7.75
CA SER A 225 -5.99 8.99 -7.70
C SER A 225 -6.18 10.17 -8.66
N VAL A 226 -5.12 10.91 -9.02
CA VAL A 226 -5.21 12.07 -9.92
C VAL A 226 -5.71 11.67 -11.32
N PRO A 227 -5.08 10.71 -12.05
CA PRO A 227 -5.60 10.28 -13.35
C PRO A 227 -6.98 9.65 -13.25
N PHE A 228 -7.31 8.91 -12.17
CA PHE A 228 -8.66 8.35 -12.01
C PHE A 228 -9.73 9.42 -11.80
N ASN A 229 -9.43 10.45 -11.00
CA ASN A 229 -10.32 11.61 -10.81
C ASN A 229 -10.54 12.33 -12.16
N TYR A 230 -9.47 12.56 -12.91
CA TYR A 230 -9.55 13.15 -14.24
C TYR A 230 -10.42 12.31 -15.20
N MET A 231 -10.21 10.99 -15.25
CA MET A 231 -11.04 10.09 -16.07
C MET A 231 -12.51 10.13 -15.67
N THR A 232 -12.79 10.10 -14.37
CA THR A 232 -14.16 10.11 -13.85
C THR A 232 -14.90 11.40 -14.20
N LEU A 233 -14.21 12.54 -14.16
CA LEU A 233 -14.82 13.85 -14.40
C LEU A 233 -14.89 14.23 -15.88
N LYS A 234 -13.86 13.91 -16.68
CA LYS A 234 -13.72 14.41 -18.06
C LYS A 234 -14.02 13.36 -19.12
N MET A 235 -13.74 12.08 -18.88
CA MET A 235 -13.75 11.03 -19.90
C MET A 235 -15.06 10.23 -19.96
N TYR A 236 -16.16 10.74 -19.41
CA TYR A 236 -17.43 10.01 -19.30
C TYR A 236 -18.02 9.59 -20.66
N ASN A 237 -17.81 10.36 -21.73
CA ASN A 237 -18.27 10.04 -23.08
C ASN A 237 -17.35 9.08 -23.85
N LEU A 238 -16.09 8.96 -23.44
CA LEU A 238 -15.07 8.19 -24.16
C LEU A 238 -14.85 6.81 -23.55
N VAL A 239 -15.10 6.68 -22.25
CA VAL A 239 -14.91 5.42 -21.52
C VAL A 239 -16.21 4.62 -21.56
N PRO A 240 -16.16 3.31 -21.88
CA PRO A 240 -17.33 2.44 -21.79
C PRO A 240 -17.96 2.51 -20.40
N PHE A 241 -19.29 2.62 -20.34
CA PHE A 241 -20.04 2.78 -19.09
C PHE A 241 -19.66 1.76 -18.02
N ARG A 242 -19.38 0.51 -18.41
CA ARG A 242 -18.94 -0.55 -17.49
C ARG A 242 -17.69 -0.11 -16.70
N LEU A 243 -16.64 0.33 -17.39
CA LEU A 243 -15.39 0.80 -16.77
C LEU A 243 -15.59 2.10 -15.99
N TYR A 244 -16.47 2.98 -16.48
CA TYR A 244 -16.77 4.25 -15.83
C TYR A 244 -17.25 4.05 -14.39
N VAL A 245 -18.06 3.02 -14.10
CA VAL A 245 -18.56 2.73 -12.75
C VAL A 245 -17.44 2.32 -11.78
N ALA A 246 -16.35 1.73 -12.27
CA ALA A 246 -15.24 1.28 -11.42
C ALA A 246 -14.33 2.45 -10.95
N PHE A 247 -14.20 3.52 -11.74
CA PHE A 247 -13.30 4.62 -11.42
C PHE A 247 -13.68 5.41 -10.16
N PRO A 248 -14.96 5.80 -9.93
CA PRO A 248 -15.39 6.44 -8.69
C PRO A 248 -15.06 5.61 -7.45
N VAL A 249 -15.21 4.28 -7.53
CA VAL A 249 -14.91 3.37 -6.42
C VAL A 249 -13.43 3.48 -6.03
N VAL A 250 -12.52 3.43 -7.01
CA VAL A 250 -11.08 3.60 -6.77
C VAL A 250 -10.75 5.01 -6.27
N CYS A 251 -11.42 6.04 -6.81
CA CYS A 251 -11.25 7.44 -6.40
C CYS A 251 -11.67 7.68 -4.94
N ILE A 252 -12.59 6.89 -4.39
CA ILE A 252 -13.01 6.99 -2.99
C ILE A 252 -12.10 6.12 -2.09
N LEU A 253 -11.82 4.88 -2.51
CA LEU A 253 -11.03 3.94 -1.73
C LEU A 253 -9.59 4.43 -1.49
N LEU A 254 -8.93 5.01 -2.50
CA LEU A 254 -7.54 5.47 -2.35
C LEU A 254 -7.41 6.60 -1.31
N PRO A 255 -8.14 7.73 -1.39
CA PRO A 255 -8.11 8.76 -0.35
C PRO A 255 -8.60 8.28 1.01
N MET A 256 -9.63 7.42 1.06
CA MET A 256 -10.12 6.87 2.32
C MET A 256 -9.03 6.06 3.03
N SER A 257 -8.32 5.21 2.29
CA SER A 257 -7.19 4.45 2.85
C SER A 257 -6.09 5.38 3.40
N HIS A 258 -5.79 6.48 2.69
CA HIS A 258 -4.85 7.52 3.15
C HIS A 258 -5.34 8.24 4.39
N GLN A 259 -6.64 8.54 4.48
CA GLN A 259 -7.21 9.17 5.66
C GLN A 259 -7.15 8.28 6.90
N ILE A 260 -7.15 6.96 6.75
CA ILE A 260 -7.05 6.01 7.86
C ILE A 260 -5.59 5.78 8.28
N LEU A 261 -4.71 5.43 7.34
CA LEU A 261 -3.35 4.98 7.68
C LEU A 261 -2.40 6.14 8.02
N LEU A 262 -2.52 7.26 7.32
CA LEU A 262 -1.57 8.37 7.46
C LEU A 262 -1.62 9.05 8.85
N PRO A 263 -2.79 9.29 9.48
CA PRO A 263 -2.83 9.82 10.83
C PRO A 263 -2.19 8.91 11.88
N ILE A 264 -2.36 7.59 11.74
CA ILE A 264 -1.74 6.62 12.67
C ILE A 264 -0.22 6.75 12.58
N LEU A 265 0.34 6.77 11.37
CA LEU A 265 1.77 6.98 11.14
C LEU A 265 2.29 8.33 11.68
N ILE A 266 1.51 9.41 11.54
CA ILE A 266 1.88 10.73 12.07
C ILE A 266 1.83 10.74 13.61
N SER A 267 0.88 10.03 14.21
CA SER A 267 0.70 10.00 15.67
C SER A 267 1.89 9.36 16.39
N VAL A 268 2.63 8.45 15.74
CA VAL A 268 3.91 7.91 16.24
C VAL A 268 4.91 9.04 16.50
N TYR A 269 5.11 9.93 15.52
CA TYR A 269 6.04 11.04 15.67
C TYR A 269 5.54 12.08 16.68
N GLU A 270 4.24 12.44 16.64
CA GLU A 270 3.67 13.44 17.54
C GLU A 270 3.67 12.97 19.01
N GLY A 271 3.31 11.71 19.23
CA GLY A 271 3.36 11.07 20.53
C GLY A 271 4.76 11.07 21.10
N GLU A 272 5.76 10.71 20.29
CA GLU A 272 7.15 10.65 20.75
C GLU A 272 7.75 12.02 21.07
N VAL A 273 7.40 13.06 20.29
CA VAL A 273 7.81 14.44 20.60
C VAL A 273 7.22 14.90 21.94
N ASN A 274 5.96 14.57 22.21
CA ASN A 274 5.30 14.91 23.47
C ASN A 274 5.91 14.14 24.65
N LEU A 275 6.21 12.86 24.45
CA LEU A 275 6.88 12.00 25.43
C LEU A 275 8.25 12.55 25.83
N HIS A 276 9.09 12.89 24.84
CA HIS A 276 10.41 13.49 25.08
C HIS A 276 10.32 14.85 25.81
N LYS A 277 9.29 15.67 25.52
CA LYS A 277 9.05 16.93 26.24
C LYS A 277 8.71 16.67 27.71
N LYS A 278 7.89 15.66 28.01
CA LYS A 278 7.56 15.27 29.39
C LYS A 278 8.80 14.77 30.13
N TRP A 279 9.60 13.90 29.52
CA TRP A 279 10.87 13.43 30.12
C TRP A 279 11.78 14.60 30.49
N ARG A 280 11.96 15.58 29.59
CA ARG A 280 12.77 16.78 29.88
C ARG A 280 12.24 17.60 31.05
N ARG A 281 10.92 17.71 31.22
CA ARG A 281 10.32 18.41 32.37
C ARG A 281 10.49 17.62 33.66
N SER A 282 10.27 16.30 33.63
CA SER A 282 10.42 15.42 34.79
C SER A 282 11.87 15.34 35.29
N LEU A 283 12.85 15.54 34.41
CA LEU A 283 14.26 15.59 34.78
C LEU A 283 14.60 16.74 35.75
N CYS A 284 13.83 17.83 35.79
CA CYS A 284 14.07 18.93 36.72
C CYS A 284 13.86 18.52 38.19
N PHE A 285 13.14 17.42 38.45
CA PHE A 285 12.79 16.95 39.80
C PHE A 285 13.64 15.76 40.27
N CYS A 286 14.59 15.28 39.46
CA CYS A 286 15.41 14.12 39.81
C CYS A 286 16.69 14.54 40.53
N GLY A 287 17.18 13.78 41.52
CA GLY A 287 18.49 14.03 42.14
C GLY A 287 19.65 13.84 41.17
N ASP A 288 19.59 12.81 40.31
CA ASP A 288 20.63 12.44 39.35
C ASP A 288 20.41 13.05 37.95
N THR A 289 20.09 14.35 37.90
CA THR A 289 19.76 15.06 36.65
C THR A 289 20.80 14.86 35.56
N ARG A 290 22.10 14.91 35.90
CA ARG A 290 23.20 14.89 34.92
C ARG A 290 23.28 13.59 34.14
N TYR A 291 23.10 12.44 34.81
CA TYR A 291 23.16 11.13 34.17
C TYR A 291 21.94 10.90 33.27
N LEU A 292 20.73 11.10 33.81
CA LEU A 292 19.50 10.88 33.06
C LEU A 292 19.35 11.87 31.89
N MET A 293 19.77 13.13 32.07
CA MET A 293 19.76 14.13 31.00
C MET A 293 20.67 13.72 29.83
N ARG A 294 21.85 13.14 30.10
CA ARG A 294 22.72 12.60 29.04
C ARG A 294 22.04 11.45 28.29
N ARG A 295 21.33 10.57 29.00
CA ARG A 295 20.61 9.46 28.38
C ARG A 295 19.42 9.91 27.54
N VAL A 296 18.58 10.81 28.06
CA VAL A 296 17.45 11.40 27.32
C VAL A 296 17.91 12.24 26.13
N LYS A 297 19.10 12.84 26.19
CA LYS A 297 19.69 13.54 25.03
C LYS A 297 20.22 12.56 23.98
N ALA A 298 20.66 11.37 24.40
CA ALA A 298 21.16 10.33 23.49
C ALA A 298 20.04 9.54 22.81
N THR A 299 18.84 9.46 23.40
CA THR A 299 17.67 8.85 22.76
C THR A 299 17.22 9.67 21.56
N LYS A 300 17.04 9.01 20.43
CA LYS A 300 16.54 9.63 19.20
C LYS A 300 15.01 9.55 19.19
N ILE A 301 14.37 10.65 18.84
CA ILE A 301 12.92 10.68 18.58
C ILE A 301 12.61 9.71 17.43
N LEU A 302 11.69 8.78 17.68
CA LEU A 302 11.16 7.84 16.69
C LEU A 302 10.49 8.61 15.53
N ARG A 303 10.85 8.24 14.31
CA ARG A 303 10.36 8.87 13.07
C ARG A 303 10.13 7.80 12.03
N VAL A 304 8.99 7.89 11.35
CA VAL A 304 8.74 7.11 10.14
C VAL A 304 9.10 7.95 8.92
N TYR A 305 9.93 7.40 8.05
CA TYR A 305 10.38 8.08 6.84
C TYR A 305 9.59 7.58 5.63
N CYS A 306 9.44 8.43 4.64
CA CYS A 306 9.08 8.07 3.28
C CYS A 306 10.39 7.97 2.49
N GLY A 307 10.71 6.78 2.00
CA GLY A 307 12.00 6.52 1.37
C GLY A 307 12.01 5.23 0.56
N LEU A 308 13.03 5.02 -0.25
CA LEU A 308 13.26 3.78 -0.98
C LEU A 308 14.58 3.17 -0.49
N SER A 309 14.52 1.98 0.11
CA SER A 309 15.68 1.35 0.75
C SER A 309 16.34 2.26 1.81
N ASP A 310 17.57 2.74 1.56
CA ASP A 310 18.34 3.59 2.48
C ASP A 310 18.15 5.09 2.20
N PHE A 311 17.52 5.45 1.07
CA PHE A 311 17.28 6.83 0.69
C PHE A 311 15.99 7.34 1.32
N ASN A 312 16.14 8.20 2.33
CA ASN A 312 15.03 8.85 3.01
C ASN A 312 14.73 10.21 2.37
N PHE A 313 13.53 10.38 1.79
CA PHE A 313 13.12 11.64 1.16
C PHE A 313 12.66 12.66 2.20
N TYR A 314 11.74 12.25 3.10
CA TYR A 314 11.21 13.08 4.16
C TYR A 314 10.61 12.21 5.28
N PHE A 315 10.37 12.77 6.45
CA PHE A 315 9.65 12.10 7.53
C PHE A 315 8.19 12.56 7.61
N LEU A 316 7.32 11.68 8.09
CA LEU A 316 5.90 11.98 8.22
C LEU A 316 5.65 12.90 9.42
N LYS A 317 4.94 14.00 9.17
CA LYS A 317 4.50 15.00 10.17
C LYS A 317 3.09 15.49 9.83
N LYS A 318 2.44 16.20 10.75
CA LYS A 318 1.09 16.76 10.54
C LYS A 318 0.92 17.53 9.24
N SER A 319 1.90 18.37 8.89
CA SER A 319 1.87 19.16 7.65
C SER A 319 2.02 18.32 6.38
N THR A 320 2.58 17.11 6.47
CA THR A 320 2.65 16.18 5.33
C THR A 320 1.27 15.76 4.87
N LYS A 321 0.33 15.48 5.80
CA LYS A 321 -1.06 15.10 5.46
C LYS A 321 -1.75 16.17 4.62
N LEU A 322 -1.73 17.41 5.10
CA LEU A 322 -2.39 18.53 4.43
C LEU A 322 -1.73 18.83 3.08
N LYS A 323 -0.40 18.86 3.04
CA LYS A 323 0.34 19.08 1.79
C LYS A 323 0.03 18.01 0.75
N TYR A 324 -0.03 16.74 1.16
CA TYR A 324 -0.31 15.63 0.25
C TYR A 324 -1.72 15.72 -0.37
N GLN A 325 -2.74 15.92 0.46
CA GLN A 325 -4.13 16.08 -0.02
C GLN A 325 -4.28 17.30 -0.94
N TYR A 326 -3.64 18.41 -0.58
CA TYR A 326 -3.61 19.62 -1.41
C TYR A 326 -2.93 19.36 -2.76
N THR A 327 -1.82 18.63 -2.79
CA THR A 327 -1.12 18.31 -4.04
C THR A 327 -1.98 17.45 -4.96
N ILE A 328 -2.67 16.42 -4.44
CA ILE A 328 -3.60 15.60 -5.25
C ILE A 328 -4.70 16.48 -5.86
N LEU A 329 -5.31 17.35 -5.05
CA LEU A 329 -6.36 18.25 -5.52
C LEU A 329 -5.83 19.23 -6.58
N SER A 330 -4.69 19.87 -6.32
CA SER A 330 -4.06 20.83 -7.22
C SER A 330 -3.68 20.21 -8.58
N TYR A 331 -3.10 19.00 -8.57
CA TYR A 331 -2.81 18.28 -9.81
C TYR A 331 -4.07 17.81 -10.53
N THR A 332 -5.12 17.43 -9.80
CA THR A 332 -6.41 17.10 -10.42
C THR A 332 -7.01 18.32 -11.12
N ILE A 333 -7.02 19.49 -10.46
CA ILE A 333 -7.49 20.76 -11.06
C ILE A 333 -6.64 21.12 -12.28
N SER A 334 -5.32 21.05 -12.16
CA SER A 334 -4.39 21.34 -13.26
C SER A 334 -4.62 20.41 -14.45
N ALA A 335 -4.85 19.11 -14.22
CA ALA A 335 -5.16 18.15 -15.27
C ALA A 335 -6.49 18.48 -15.96
N LEU A 336 -7.52 18.87 -15.20
CA LEU A 336 -8.83 19.27 -15.75
C LEU A 336 -8.75 20.55 -16.59
N LEU A 337 -7.91 21.51 -16.20
CA LEU A 337 -7.73 22.78 -16.92
C LEU A 337 -6.81 22.67 -18.14
N SER A 338 -5.85 21.73 -18.12
CA SER A 338 -4.91 21.50 -19.23
C SER A 338 -5.59 20.98 -20.50
N GLY A 339 -6.69 20.24 -20.34
CA GLY A 339 -7.48 19.75 -21.47
C GLY A 339 -8.26 20.86 -22.16
N LYS A 340 -7.64 21.56 -23.13
CA LYS A 340 -8.40 22.26 -24.17
C LYS A 340 -9.19 21.20 -24.95
N GLY A 341 -10.51 21.34 -24.91
CA GLY A 341 -11.46 20.41 -25.52
C GLY A 341 -11.22 20.18 -26.99
#